data_AF-A0A8J8GLS8-F1
#
_entry.id   AF-A0A8J8GLS8-F1
#
_cell.length_a   1.000
_cell.length_b   1.000
_cell.length_c   1.000
_cell.angle_alpha   90.00
_cell.angle_beta   90.00
_cell.angle_gamma   90.00
#
_symmetry.space_group_name_H-M   'P 1'
#
loop_
_entity.id
_entity.type
_entity.pdbx_description
1 polymer ?
#
loop_
_entity_poly.entity_id
_entity_poly.type
_entity_poly.pdbx_seq_one_letter_code
_entity_poly.pdbx_strand_id
1 'polypeptide(L)'
;MSSRTPTECVELALDDDADEERRAGAIRELKTANECDELAALARTERIADRYRRQALEALATSQCDSTLRTLVEEEGLEEPLQRTATELLATVDGD
;
A
#
# COMPACT_ATOMS: atom_id res chain seq x y z
N MET A 1 6.32 3.42 -18.89
CA MET A 1 5.35 4.39 -18.35
C MET A 1 3.98 3.83 -18.64
N SER A 2 3.33 3.27 -17.62
CA SER A 2 1.93 2.87 -17.74
C SER A 2 1.06 4.12 -17.87
N SER A 3 -0.01 4.04 -18.65
CA SER A 3 -0.92 5.16 -18.92
C SER A 3 -2.06 5.28 -17.90
N ARG A 4 -2.04 4.45 -16.86
CA ARG A 4 -3.11 4.37 -15.87
C ARG A 4 -3.05 5.53 -14.88
N THR A 5 -4.21 6.07 -14.59
CA THR A 5 -4.47 6.99 -13.49
C THR A 5 -4.38 6.26 -12.14
N PRO A 6 -4.20 6.98 -11.02
CA PRO A 6 -4.22 6.37 -9.69
C PRO A 6 -5.50 5.57 -9.43
N THR A 7 -6.66 6.09 -9.86
CA THR A 7 -7.95 5.40 -9.75
C THR A 7 -7.96 4.08 -10.52
N GLU A 8 -7.50 4.05 -11.77
CA GLU A 8 -7.41 2.81 -12.56
C GLU A 8 -6.42 1.80 -11.94
N CYS A 9 -5.38 2.27 -11.26
CA CYS A 9 -4.47 1.40 -10.52
C CYS A 9 -5.12 0.80 -9.27
N VAL A 10 -5.90 1.58 -8.52
CA VAL A 10 -6.68 1.05 -7.39
C VAL A 10 -7.69 0.03 -7.88
N GLU A 11 -8.48 0.35 -8.90
CA GLU A 11 -9.46 -0.57 -9.49
C GLU A 11 -8.79 -1.87 -9.93
N LEU A 12 -7.64 -1.82 -10.61
CA LEU A 12 -6.94 -3.02 -11.02
C LEU A 12 -6.36 -3.81 -9.85
N ALA A 13 -5.91 -3.16 -8.77
CA ALA A 13 -5.43 -3.87 -7.58
C ALA A 13 -6.56 -4.61 -6.86
N LEU A 14 -7.77 -4.05 -6.89
CA LEU A 14 -9.00 -4.62 -6.31
C LEU A 14 -9.65 -5.70 -7.19
N ASP A 15 -9.33 -5.76 -8.48
CA ASP A 15 -9.91 -6.70 -9.43
C ASP A 15 -9.46 -8.14 -9.16
N ASP A 16 -10.39 -8.99 -8.72
CA ASP A 16 -10.12 -10.40 -8.42
C ASP A 16 -10.06 -11.29 -9.68
N ASP A 17 -10.56 -10.81 -10.82
CA ASP A 17 -10.43 -11.49 -12.11
C ASP A 17 -9.09 -11.15 -12.79
N ALA A 18 -8.38 -10.12 -12.33
CA ALA A 18 -7.06 -9.75 -12.82
C ALA A 18 -5.98 -10.71 -12.31
N ASP A 19 -5.01 -11.00 -13.18
CA ASP A 19 -3.85 -11.81 -12.80
C ASP A 19 -2.94 -11.11 -11.78
N GLU A 20 -2.12 -11.90 -11.10
CA GLU A 20 -1.29 -11.43 -10.01
C GLU A 20 -0.27 -10.37 -10.43
N GLU A 21 0.30 -10.49 -11.63
CA GLU A 21 1.29 -9.55 -12.14
C GLU A 21 0.67 -8.18 -12.37
N ARG A 22 -0.55 -8.15 -12.93
CA ARG A 22 -1.30 -6.90 -13.15
C ARG A 22 -1.66 -6.20 -11.86
N ARG A 23 -2.17 -6.95 -10.87
CA ARG A 23 -2.53 -6.41 -9.55
C ARG A 23 -1.31 -5.85 -8.83
N ALA A 24 -0.22 -6.63 -8.76
CA ALA A 24 1.03 -6.20 -8.14
C ALA A 24 1.68 -5.03 -8.89
N GLY A 25 1.58 -5.01 -10.21
CA GLY A 25 2.05 -3.92 -11.07
C GLY A 25 1.31 -2.62 -10.80
N ALA A 26 -0.01 -2.68 -10.59
CA ALA A 26 -0.82 -1.51 -10.22
C ALA A 26 -0.36 -0.86 -8.91
N ILE A 27 -0.08 -1.67 -7.88
CA ILE A 27 0.42 -1.18 -6.58
C ILE A 27 1.81 -0.54 -6.75
N ARG A 28 2.67 -1.11 -7.60
CA ARG A 28 3.99 -0.53 -7.90
C ARG A 28 3.88 0.81 -8.65
N GLU A 29 2.87 0.96 -9.50
CA GLU A 29 2.61 2.22 -10.18
C GLU A 29 2.16 3.31 -9.21
N LEU A 30 1.27 3.00 -8.27
CA LEU A 30 0.89 3.92 -7.17
C LEU A 30 2.12 4.36 -6.36
N LYS A 31 2.99 3.40 -6.00
CA LYS A 31 4.28 3.71 -5.35
C LYS A 31 5.11 4.70 -6.15
N THR A 32 5.25 4.45 -7.46
CA THR A 32 6.07 5.29 -8.35
C THR A 32 5.51 6.69 -8.51
N ALA A 33 4.18 6.82 -8.45
CA ALA A 33 3.47 8.09 -8.51
C ALA A 33 3.38 8.81 -7.15
N ASN A 34 3.85 8.20 -6.05
CA ASN A 34 3.72 8.69 -4.67
C ASN A 34 2.26 8.88 -4.21
N GLU A 35 1.38 7.98 -4.64
CA GLU A 35 -0.04 7.96 -4.28
C GLU A 35 -0.20 7.29 -2.90
N CYS A 36 0.26 7.97 -1.85
CA CYS A 36 0.34 7.42 -0.49
C CYS A 36 -1.05 7.13 0.10
N ASP A 37 -2.04 7.99 -0.18
CA ASP A 37 -3.40 7.83 0.36
C ASP A 37 -4.09 6.60 -0.26
N GLU A 38 -3.90 6.36 -1.55
CA GLU A 38 -4.38 5.20 -2.29
C GLU A 38 -3.74 3.91 -1.78
N LEU A 39 -2.42 3.94 -1.53
CA LEU A 39 -1.70 2.80 -0.94
C LEU A 39 -2.19 2.49 0.47
N ALA A 40 -2.44 3.51 1.29
CA ALA A 40 -2.99 3.34 2.64
C ALA A 40 -4.42 2.77 2.61
N ALA A 41 -5.26 3.25 1.68
CA ALA A 41 -6.59 2.71 1.46
C ALA A 41 -6.55 1.24 1.04
N LEU A 42 -5.63 0.85 0.15
CA LEU A 42 -5.45 -0.55 -0.24
C LEU A 42 -5.00 -1.43 0.93
N ALA A 43 -4.08 -0.95 1.79
CA ALA A 43 -3.64 -1.69 2.97
C ALA A 43 -4.81 -1.96 3.96
N ARG A 44 -5.72 -0.99 4.10
CA ARG A 44 -6.93 -1.10 4.94
C ARG A 44 -8.06 -1.93 4.30
N THR A 45 -8.00 -2.23 3.01
CA THR A 45 -9.09 -2.90 2.31
C THR A 45 -9.08 -4.41 2.56
N GLU A 46 -10.00 -4.92 3.38
CA GLU A 46 -10.17 -6.36 3.66
C GLU A 46 -10.67 -7.17 2.46
N ARG A 47 -11.16 -6.51 1.41
CA ARG A 47 -11.72 -7.18 0.22
C ARG A 47 -10.66 -7.71 -0.74
N ILE A 48 -9.38 -7.39 -0.55
CA ILE A 48 -8.29 -7.93 -1.36
C ILE A 48 -7.43 -8.88 -0.54
N ALA A 49 -6.76 -9.82 -1.23
CA ALA A 49 -5.86 -10.77 -0.59
C ALA A 49 -4.77 -10.05 0.22
N ASP A 50 -4.46 -10.58 1.40
CA ASP A 50 -3.48 -10.01 2.35
C ASP A 50 -2.12 -9.70 1.74
N ARG A 51 -1.69 -10.48 0.74
CA ARG A 51 -0.45 -10.22 -0.01
C ARG A 51 -0.43 -8.83 -0.66
N TYR A 52 -1.56 -8.37 -1.19
CA TYR A 52 -1.68 -7.06 -1.84
C TYR A 52 -1.81 -5.94 -0.81
N ARG A 53 -2.50 -6.18 0.30
CA ARG A 53 -2.55 -5.25 1.45
C ARG A 53 -1.14 -5.01 2.01
N ARG A 54 -0.39 -6.09 2.22
CA ARG A 54 1.01 -6.04 2.64
C ARG A 54 1.90 -5.34 1.60
N GLN A 55 1.73 -5.64 0.32
CA GLN A 55 2.50 -4.98 -0.73
C GLN A 55 2.23 -3.47 -0.79
N ALA A 56 0.99 -3.04 -0.57
CA ALA A 56 0.65 -1.62 -0.49
C ALA A 56 1.28 -0.95 0.74
N LEU A 57 1.32 -1.65 1.88
CA LEU A 57 1.98 -1.19 3.09
C LEU A 57 3.52 -1.07 2.92
N GLU A 58 4.15 -2.06 2.30
CA GLU A 58 5.58 -2.01 1.94
C GLU A 58 5.89 -0.89 0.92
N ALA A 59 4.92 -0.52 0.08
CA ALA A 59 5.05 0.60 -0.83
C ALA A 59 5.04 1.97 -0.14
N LEU A 60 4.41 2.08 1.05
CA LEU A 60 4.43 3.28 1.89
C LEU A 60 5.75 3.48 2.65
N ALA A 61 6.62 2.48 2.70
CA ALA A 61 7.92 2.56 3.36
C ALA A 61 8.92 3.38 2.53
N THR A 62 8.63 4.66 2.36
CA THR A 62 9.44 5.66 1.67
C THR A 62 9.41 6.97 2.45
N SER A 63 10.41 7.82 2.28
CA SER A 63 10.43 9.14 2.90
C SER A 63 9.34 10.09 2.39
N GLN A 64 8.70 9.78 1.26
CA GLN A 64 7.57 10.56 0.74
C GLN A 64 6.25 10.20 1.45
N CYS A 65 6.12 8.95 1.91
CA CYS A 65 4.89 8.42 2.50
C CYS A 65 5.01 8.12 4.00
N ASP A 66 6.11 8.51 4.65
CA ASP A 66 6.42 8.22 6.06
C ASP A 66 5.31 8.74 7.01
N SER A 67 4.79 9.93 6.75
CA SER A 67 3.70 10.55 7.52
C SER A 67 2.39 9.77 7.40
N THR A 68 2.08 9.26 6.21
CA THR A 68 0.92 8.37 5.99
C THR A 68 1.13 7.03 6.69
N LEU A 69 2.34 6.46 6.62
CA LEU A 69 2.68 5.21 7.31
C LEU A 69 2.60 5.37 8.84
N ARG A 70 3.09 6.50 9.38
CA ARG A 70 2.98 6.86 10.79
C ARG A 70 1.52 6.96 11.23
N THR A 71 0.69 7.61 10.42
CA THR A 71 -0.77 7.68 10.67
C THR A 71 -1.40 6.28 10.70
N LEU A 72 -1.00 5.36 9.82
CA LEU A 72 -1.48 3.97 9.85
C LEU A 72 -1.04 3.21 11.10
N VAL A 73 0.14 3.51 11.64
CA VAL A 73 0.63 2.89 12.88
C VAL A 73 -0.09 3.45 14.12
N GLU A 74 -0.43 4.74 14.10
CA GLU A 74 -1.08 5.42 15.22
C GLU A 74 -2.60 5.21 15.25
N GLU A 75 -3.25 5.18 14.08
CA GLU A 75 -4.67 4.89 13.96
C GLU A 75 -4.89 3.37 13.91
N GLU A 76 -5.59 2.80 14.89
CA GLU A 76 -5.98 1.38 14.93
C GLU A 76 -6.92 1.02 13.75
N GLY A 77 -6.36 0.86 12.55
CA GLY A 77 -7.10 0.62 11.31
C GLY A 77 -6.61 -0.59 10.50
N LEU A 78 -5.60 -1.31 11.00
CA LEU A 78 -5.10 -2.54 10.41
C LEU A 78 -5.26 -3.70 11.39
N GLU A 79 -5.45 -4.90 10.85
CA GLU A 79 -5.40 -6.13 11.65
C GLU A 79 -4.00 -6.35 12.21
N GLU A 80 -3.88 -7.03 13.36
CA GLU A 80 -2.61 -7.20 14.10
C GLU A 80 -1.40 -7.57 13.23
N PRO A 81 -1.47 -8.52 12.27
CA PRO A 81 -0.32 -8.86 11.45
C PRO A 81 0.18 -7.68 10.60
N LEU A 82 -0.74 -6.92 10.00
CA LEU A 82 -0.44 -5.76 9.17
C LEU A 82 0.00 -4.58 10.05
N GLN A 83 -0.59 -4.38 11.22
CA GLN A 83 -0.18 -3.37 12.19
C GLN A 83 1.28 -3.55 12.62
N ARG A 84 1.68 -4.81 12.87
CA ARG A 84 3.06 -5.16 13.20
C ARG A 84 4.00 -4.83 12.04
N THR A 85 3.64 -5.21 10.82
CA THR A 85 4.43 -4.89 9.63
C THR A 85 4.54 -3.37 9.41
N ALA A 86 3.48 -2.61 9.64
CA ALA A 86 3.49 -1.15 9.52
C ALA A 86 4.49 -0.52 10.50
N THR A 87 4.45 -0.99 11.76
CA THR A 87 5.36 -0.54 12.82
C THR A 87 6.82 -0.85 12.49
N GLU A 88 7.10 -2.06 12.00
CA GLU A 88 8.45 -2.48 11.59
C GLU A 88 8.97 -1.63 10.44
N LEU A 89 8.14 -1.38 9.41
CA LEU A 89 8.51 -0.55 8.26
C LEU A 89 8.75 0.90 8.66
N LEU A 90 7.92 1.48 9.52
CA LEU A 90 8.10 2.85 10.00
C LEU A 90 9.44 3.01 10.73
N ALA A 91 9.81 2.03 11.56
CA ALA A 91 11.10 2.04 12.26
C ALA A 91 12.30 1.98 11.29
N THR A 92 12.15 1.34 10.12
CA THR A 92 13.20 1.35 9.10
C THR A 92 13.33 2.72 8.42
N VAL A 93 12.21 3.37 8.10
CA VAL A 93 12.21 4.68 7.42
C VAL A 93 12.71 5.80 8.35
N ASP A 94 12.37 5.74 9.64
CA ASP A 94 12.81 6.74 10.63
C ASP A 94 14.30 6.59 11.03
N GLY A 95 14.93 5.46 10.65
CA GLY A 95 16.33 5.16 10.94
C GLY A 95 17.32 5.50 9.82
N ASP A 96 16.84 5.83 8.61
CA ASP A 96 17.63 6.23 7.43
C ASP A 96 17.81 7.77 7.35
#